data_AF-A0A8J6NRT5-F1
#
_entry.id   AF-A0A8J6NRT5-F1
#
_cell.length_a   1.000
_cell.length_b   1.000
_cell.length_c   1.000
_cell.angle_alpha   90.00
_cell.angle_beta   90.00
_cell.angle_gamma   90.00
#
_symmetry.space_group_name_H-M   'P 1'
#
loop_
_entity.id
_entity.type
_entity.pdbx_description
1 polymer ?
#
loop_
_entity_poly.entity_id
_entity_poly.type
_entity_poly.pdbx_seq_one_letter_code
_entity_poly.pdbx_strand_id
1 'polypeptide(L)' 'MFDIPIGIRAEEALRKAVADAIADHKRSGDSIVIWRDGKVVKIHADQIDIREDQAEYKSK' A
#
# COMPACT_ATOMS: atom_id res chain seq x y z
N MET A 1 -4.67 12.81 -27.21
CA MET A 1 -4.22 12.00 -26.06
C MET A 1 -4.20 12.93 -24.87
N PHE A 2 -5.16 12.83 -23.94
CA PHE A 2 -5.14 13.69 -22.77
C PHE A 2 -4.05 13.17 -21.84
N ASP A 3 -3.00 13.97 -21.63
CA ASP A 3 -1.95 13.64 -20.67
C ASP A 3 -2.57 13.59 -19.27
N ILE A 4 -2.44 12.45 -18.61
CA ILE A 4 -2.83 12.29 -17.21
C ILE A 4 -1.98 13.28 -16.39
N PRO A 5 -2.58 14.11 -15.50
CA PRO A 5 -1.82 15.02 -14.66
C PRO A 5 -0.71 14.31 -13.89
N ILE A 6 0.46 14.94 -13.79
CA ILE A 6 1.64 14.32 -13.15
C ILE A 6 1.36 13.84 -11.72
N GLY A 7 0.50 14.54 -10.98
CA GLY A 7 0.11 14.14 -9.63
C GLY A 7 -0.62 12.80 -9.58
N ILE A 8 -1.53 12.55 -10.53
CA ILE A 8 -2.26 11.28 -10.63
C ILE A 8 -1.28 10.14 -10.98
N ARG A 9 -0.39 10.37 -11.95
CA ARG A 9 0.64 9.39 -12.32
C ARG A 9 1.59 9.07 -11.16
N ALA A 10 1.96 10.09 -10.38
CA ALA A 10 2.81 9.91 -9.21
C ALA A 10 2.10 9.11 -8.11
N GLU A 11 0.81 9.37 -7.86
CA GLU A 11 0.02 8.61 -6.91
C GLU A 11 -0.11 7.13 -7.33
N GLU A 12 -0.39 6.87 -8.60
CA GLU A 12 -0.46 5.50 -9.14
C GLU A 12 0.88 4.76 -9.00
N ALA A 13 2.00 5.43 -9.30
CA ALA A 13 3.33 4.85 -9.16
C ALA A 13 3.65 4.55 -7.69
N LEU A 14 3.32 5.47 -6.78
CA LEU A 14 3.50 5.26 -5.34
C LEU A 14 2.68 4.09 -4.83
N ARG A 15 1.41 3.99 -5.24
CA ARG A 15 0.52 2.90 -4.84
C ARG A 15 1.08 1.54 -5.24
N LYS A 16 1.60 1.42 -6.46
CA LYS A 16 2.25 0.19 -6.94
C LYS A 16 3.49 -0.15 -6.12
N ALA A 17 4.39 0.82 -5.93
CA ALA A 17 5.61 0.61 -5.15
C ALA A 17 5.33 0.18 -3.70
N VAL A 18 4.31 0.74 -3.06
CA VAL A 18 3.89 0.36 -1.70
C VAL A 18 3.32 -1.06 -1.68
N ALA A 19 2.50 -1.43 -2.65
CA ALA A 19 1.95 -2.79 -2.75
C ALA A 19 3.07 -3.84 -2.90
N ASP A 20 4.04 -3.56 -3.78
CA ASP A 20 5.21 -4.43 -3.98
C ASP A 20 6.02 -4.57 -2.68
N ALA A 21 6.29 -3.46 -1.97
CA ALA A 21 7.03 -3.49 -0.72
C ALA A 21 6.32 -4.31 0.38
N ILE A 22 4.99 -4.22 0.48
CA ILE A 22 4.19 -5.02 1.43
C ILE A 22 4.24 -6.51 1.07
N ALA A 23 4.13 -6.84 -0.23
CA ALA A 23 4.25 -8.21 -0.71
C ALA A 23 5.63 -8.81 -0.42
N ASP A 24 6.69 -8.00 -0.56
CA ASP A 24 8.06 -8.39 -0.22
C ASP A 24 8.22 -8.67 1.28
N HIS A 25 7.65 -7.85 2.16
CA HIS A 25 7.68 -8.10 3.60
C HIS A 25 7.01 -9.42 3.97
N LYS A 26 5.82 -9.69 3.39
CA LYS A 26 5.14 -10.98 3.57
C LYS A 26 6.01 -12.15 3.13
N ARG A 27 6.63 -12.05 1.95
CA ARG A 27 7.48 -13.11 1.39
C ARG A 27 8.74 -13.35 2.24
N SER A 28 9.33 -12.30 2.79
CA SER A 28 10.54 -12.36 3.61
C SER A 28 10.28 -12.75 5.07
N GLY A 29 9.01 -12.78 5.51
CA GLY A 29 8.66 -13.01 6.91
C GLY A 29 8.78 -11.77 7.80
N ASP A 30 8.95 -10.59 7.19
CA ASP A 30 9.08 -9.32 7.88
C ASP A 30 7.72 -8.75 8.26
N SER A 31 7.63 -8.22 9.48
CA SER A 31 6.41 -7.54 9.95
C SER A 31 6.33 -6.12 9.39
N ILE A 32 5.11 -5.63 9.18
CA ILE A 32 4.87 -4.21 8.90
C ILE A 32 4.26 -3.52 10.12
N VAL A 33 4.43 -2.20 10.19
CA VAL A 33 3.83 -1.37 11.23
C VAL A 33 2.95 -0.32 10.55
N ILE A 34 1.70 -0.23 11.00
CA ILE A 34 0.74 0.72 10.47
C ILE A 34 0.24 1.65 11.56
N TRP A 35 -0.28 2.80 11.14
CA TRP A 35 -1.12 3.63 11.99
C TRP A 35 -2.59 3.26 11.76
N ARG A 36 -3.31 2.92 12.83
CA ARG A 36 -4.74 2.60 12.79
C ARG A 36 -5.42 3.18 14.03
N ASP A 37 -6.43 4.00 13.83
CA ASP A 37 -7.26 4.58 14.89
C ASP A 37 -6.46 5.25 16.03
N GLY A 38 -5.46 6.06 15.64
CA GLY A 38 -4.63 6.79 16.59
C GLY A 38 -3.55 5.94 17.28
N LYS A 39 -3.35 4.69 16.84
CA LYS A 39 -2.43 3.74 17.47
C LYS A 39 -1.46 3.14 16.45
N VAL A 40 -0.26 2.84 16.93
CA VAL A 40 0.73 2.04 16.20
C VAL A 40 0.36 0.57 16.34
N VAL A 41 0.11 -0.10 15.22
CA VAL A 41 -0.26 -1.52 15.18
C VAL A 41 0.77 -2.27 14.36
N LYS A 42 1.37 -3.31 14.95
CA LYS A 42 2.26 -4.23 14.24
C LYS A 42 1.43 -5.36 13.62
N ILE A 43 1.67 -5.66 12.35
CA ILE A 43 1.09 -6.78 11.61
C ILE A 43 2.22 -7.74 11.28
N HIS A 44 2.12 -8.97 11.76
CA HIS A 44 3.07 -10.03 11.45
C HIS A 44 2.91 -10.49 10.00
N ALA A 45 3.99 -10.99 9.39
CA ALA A 45 4.02 -11.34 7.96
C ALA A 45 2.92 -12.34 7.55
N ASP A 46 2.64 -13.31 8.41
CA ASP A 46 1.60 -14.34 8.24
C ASP A 46 0.17 -13.76 8.29
N GLN A 47 -0.01 -12.57 8.86
CA GLN A 47 -1.28 -11.85 8.95
C GLN A 47 -1.46 -10.82 7.83
N ILE A 48 -0.45 -10.61 6.97
CA ILE A 48 -0.55 -9.69 5.83
C ILE A 48 -1.45 -10.34 4.78
N ASP A 49 -2.64 -9.77 4.56
CA ASP A 49 -3.52 -10.13 3.46
C ASP A 49 -3.13 -9.33 2.20
N ILE A 50 -2.80 -10.04 1.12
CA ILE A 50 -2.44 -9.40 -0.16
C ILE A 50 -3.70 -9.43 -1.01
N ARG A 51 -4.40 -8.29 -1.07
CA ARG A 51 -5.54 -8.10 -1.98
C ARG A 51 -5.02 -7.55 -3.29
N GLU A 52 -5.37 -8.19 -4.41
CA GLU A 52 -4.92 -7.78 -5.74
C GLU A 52 -5.61 -6.49 -6.23
N ASP A 53 -6.68 -6.02 -5.58
CA ASP A 53 -7.46 -4.90 -6.11
C ASP A 53 -8.15 -3.97 -5.07
N GLN A 54 -8.28 -2.71 -5.48
CA GLN A 54 -9.36 -1.77 -5.15
C GLN A 54 -9.53 -1.24 -3.73
N ALA A 55 -8.55 -0.50 -3.23
CA ALA A 55 -8.88 0.69 -2.45
C ALA A 55 -8.69 1.92 -3.35
N GLU A 56 -9.79 2.40 -3.96
CA GLU A 56 -9.86 3.81 -4.35
C GLU A 56 -9.84 4.62 -3.06
N TYR A 57 -8.66 5.06 -2.64
CA TYR A 57 -8.55 6.12 -1.64
C TYR A 57 -9.09 7.39 -2.31
N LYS A 58 -10.36 7.71 -2.06
CA LYS A 58 -10.89 9.03 -2.40
C LYS A 58 -10.14 10.05 -1.55
N SER A 59 -9.10 10.67 -2.12
CA SER A 59 -8.62 11.95 -1.61
C SER A 59 -9.81 12.91 -1.64
N LYS A 60 -10.24 13.36 -0.46
CA LYS A 60 -11.18 14.48 -0.33
C LYS A 60 -10.52 15.77 -0.81
#